data_AF-A0A396M9R1-F1
#
_entry.id   AF-A0A396M9R1-F1
#
_cell.length_a   1.000
_cell.length_b   1.000
_cell.length_c   1.000
_cell.angle_alpha   90.00
_cell.angle_beta   90.00
_cell.angle_gamma   90.00
#
_symmetry.space_group_name_H-M   'P 1'
#
loop_
_entity.id
_entity.type
_entity.pdbx_description
1 polymer ?
#
loop_
_entity_poly.entity_id
_entity_poly.type
_entity_poly.pdbx_seq_one_letter_code
_entity_poly.pdbx_strand_id
1 'polypeptide(L)' 'MKTSEIRELTVAEIEERIDAEKANLLRQKLNHSVSPVENPTTLKKARRDIARMMTILAEKQNVKS' A
#
# COMPACT_ATOMS: atom_id res chain seq x y z
N MET A 1 -1.63 4.76 -6.42
CA MET A 1 -0.24 5.23 -6.66
C MET A 1 0.22 4.90 -8.07
N LYS A 2 1.05 5.75 -8.68
CA LYS A 2 1.76 5.39 -9.92
C LYS A 2 3.01 4.60 -9.55
N THR A 3 3.40 3.66 -10.42
CA THR A 3 4.58 2.81 -10.19
C THR A 3 5.89 3.59 -10.27
N SER A 4 5.94 4.68 -11.05
CA SER A 4 7.09 5.57 -11.15
C SER A 4 7.46 6.19 -9.81
N GLU A 5 6.47 6.75 -9.10
CA GLU A 5 6.64 7.38 -7.79
C GLU A 5 7.18 6.37 -6.75
N ILE A 6 6.76 5.11 -6.81
CA ILE A 6 7.23 4.06 -5.89
C ILE A 6 8.68 3.67 -6.19
N ARG A 7 9.11 3.69 -7.46
CA ARG A 7 10.50 3.35 -7.84
C ARG A 7 11.50 4.43 -7.41
N GLU A 8 11.07 5.69 -7.34
CA GLU A 8 11.89 6.82 -6.88
C GLU A 8 12.18 6.77 -5.38
N LEU A 9 11.32 6.13 -4.58
CA LEU A 9 11.51 5.96 -3.15
C LEU A 9 12.66 5.00 -2.82
N THR A 10 13.30 5.24 -1.67
CA THR A 10 14.26 4.32 -1.07
C THR A 10 13.56 3.10 -0.45
N VAL A 11 14.32 2.04 -0.16
CA VAL A 11 13.78 0.81 0.46
C VAL A 11 13.10 1.12 1.80
N ALA A 12 13.73 1.95 2.65
CA ALA A 12 13.19 2.33 3.95
C ALA A 12 11.88 3.13 3.83
N GLU A 13 11.82 4.08 2.89
CA GLU A 13 10.59 4.87 2.65
C GLU A 13 9.45 4.00 2.11
N ILE A 14 9.75 2.99 1.29
CA ILE A 14 8.74 2.04 0.80
C ILE A 14 8.19 1.21 1.96
N GLU A 15 9.05 0.74 2.86
CA GLU A 15 8.64 -0.01 4.05
C GLU A 15 7.75 0.83 4.98
N GLU A 16 8.16 2.06 5.28
CA GLU A 16 7.38 2.97 6.12
C GLU A 16 6.01 3.29 5.50
N ARG A 17 5.97 3.53 4.18
CA ARG A 17 4.72 3.77 3.45
C ARG A 17 3.80 2.56 3.45
N ILE A 18 4.35 1.35 3.30
CA ILE A 18 3.58 0.10 3.35
C ILE A 18 2.88 -0.02 4.71
N ASP A 19 3.59 0.25 5.79
CA ASP A 19 3.03 0.09 7.14
C ASP A 19 2.00 1.18 7.47
N ALA A 20 2.23 2.42 7.03
CA ALA A 20 1.23 3.48 7.09
C ALA A 20 -0.07 3.08 6.34
N GLU A 21 0.06 2.53 5.13
CA GLU A 21 -1.12 2.14 4.34
C GLU A 21 -1.82 0.88 4.84
N LYS A 22 -1.11 -0.05 5.47
CA LYS A 22 -1.74 -1.16 6.19
C LYS A 22 -2.57 -0.64 7.37
N ALA A 23 -2.05 0.31 8.14
CA ALA A 23 -2.78 0.91 9.25
C ALA A 23 -4.03 1.67 8.77
N ASN A 24 -3.92 2.43 7.67
CA ASN A 24 -5.06 3.09 7.03
C ASN A 24 -6.09 2.08 6.51
N LEU A 25 -5.65 0.99 5.88
CA LEU A 25 -6.55 -0.07 5.42
C LEU A 25 -7.31 -0.71 6.59
N LEU A 26 -6.64 -0.94 7.73
CA LEU A 26 -7.26 -1.48 8.93
C LEU A 26 -8.33 -0.52 9.47
N ARG A 27 -8.01 0.78 9.59
CA ARG A 27 -8.98 1.80 9.97
C ARG A 27 -10.17 1.85 9.03
N GLN A 28 -9.95 1.80 7.71
CA GLN A 28 -11.04 1.76 6.72
C GLN A 28 -11.91 0.51 6.85
N LYS A 29 -11.34 -0.66 7.14
CA LYS A 29 -12.11 -1.88 7.40
C LYS A 29 -12.97 -1.78 8.66
N LEU A 30 -12.41 -1.23 9.74
CA LEU A 30 -13.15 -0.99 10.99
C LEU A 30 -14.30 -0.01 10.74
N ASN A 31 -14.02 1.11 10.07
CA ASN A 31 -15.05 2.09 9.68
C ASN A 31 -16.13 1.45 8.79
N HIS A 32 -15.75 0.58 7.85
CA HIS A 32 -16.69 -0.16 7.00
C HIS A 32 -17.61 -1.11 7.78
N SER A 33 -17.09 -1.71 8.84
CA SER A 33 -17.88 -2.57 9.72
C SER A 33 -18.87 -1.80 10.58
N VAL A 34 -18.58 -0.54 10.90
CA VAL A 34 -19.43 0.33 11.73
C VAL A 34 -20.46 1.08 10.86
N SER A 35 -20.04 1.54 9.68
CA SER A 35 -20.89 2.17 8.70
C SER A 35 -20.49 1.67 7.31
N PRO A 36 -21.41 1.03 6.55
CA PRO A 36 -21.11 0.57 5.20
C PRO A 36 -20.52 1.73 4.37
N VAL A 37 -19.30 1.52 3.86
CA VAL A 37 -18.56 2.52 3.07
C VAL A 37 -19.33 2.84 1.79
N GLU A 38 -19.50 4.13 1.48
CA GLU A 38 -20.18 4.63 0.28
C GLU A 38 -19.52 4.18 -1.05
N ASN A 39 -18.21 3.86 -1.04
CA ASN A 39 -17.46 3.45 -2.24
C ASN A 39 -16.57 2.21 -2.03
N PRO A 40 -17.03 0.99 -2.40
CA PRO A 40 -16.27 -0.27 -2.25
C PRO A 40 -14.99 -0.33 -3.10
N THR A 41 -14.84 0.57 -4.07
CA THR A 41 -13.66 0.71 -4.93
C THR A 41 -12.43 1.24 -4.20
N THR A 42 -12.60 2.01 -3.12
CA THR A 42 -11.50 2.62 -2.35
C THR A 42 -10.64 1.55 -1.66
N LEU A 43 -11.28 0.62 -0.96
CA LEU A 43 -10.61 -0.49 -0.28
C LEU A 43 -9.85 -1.39 -1.28
N LYS A 44 -10.44 -1.62 -2.47
CA LYS A 44 -9.80 -2.37 -3.55
C LYS A 44 -8.58 -1.64 -4.11
N LYS A 45 -8.64 -0.31 -4.23
CA LYS A 45 -7.53 0.54 -4.68
C LYS A 45 -6.39 0.52 -3.67
N ALA A 46 -6.69 0.68 -2.38
CA ALA A 46 -5.69 0.63 -1.30
C ALA A 46 -4.94 -0.73 -1.28
N ARG A 47 -5.67 -1.86 -1.38
CA ARG A 47 -5.04 -3.19 -1.47
C ARG A 47 -4.09 -3.32 -2.67
N ARG A 48 -4.49 -2.79 -3.84
CA ARG A 48 -3.65 -2.81 -5.06
C ARG A 48 -2.42 -1.92 -4.92
N ASP A 49 -2.56 -0.77 -4.27
CA ASP A 49 -1.45 0.15 -4.04
C ASP A 49 -0.41 -0.50 -3.10
N ILE A 50 -0.84 -1.13 -2.01
CA ILE A 50 0.04 -1.91 -1.11
C ILE A 50 0.76 -3.04 -1.87
N ALA A 51 0.03 -3.82 -2.67
CA ALA A 51 0.63 -4.91 -3.44
C ALA A 51 1.74 -4.41 -4.40
N ARG A 52 1.51 -3.28 -5.09
CA ARG A 52 2.54 -2.70 -5.97
C ARG A 52 3.79 -2.24 -5.21
N MET A 53 3.62 -1.67 -4.01
CA MET A 53 4.75 -1.28 -3.17
C MET A 53 5.56 -2.51 -2.72
N MET A 54 4.89 -3.58 -2.30
CA MET A 54 5.56 -4.83 -1.92
C MET A 54 6.32 -5.48 -3.09
N THR A 55 5.76 -5.45 -4.31
CA THR A 55 6.46 -5.97 -5.50
C THR A 55 7.73 -5.18 -5.79
N ILE A 56 7.68 -3.85 -5.76
CA ILE A 56 8.86 -3.00 -6.01
C ILE A 56 9.90 -3.16 -4.89
N LEU A 57 9.46 -3.32 -3.64
CA LEU A 57 10.35 -3.62 -2.52
C LEU A 57 11.13 -4.92 -2.78
N ALA A 58 10.43 -5.99 -3.18
CA ALA A 58 11.05 -7.27 -3.52
C ALA A 58 12.00 -7.15 -4.74
N GLU A 59 11.62 -6.41 -5.78
CA GLU A 59 12.49 -6.11 -6.92
C GLU A 59 13.80 -5.43 -6.44
N LYS A 60 13.71 -4.41 -5.57
CA LYS A 60 14.88 -3.69 -5.04
C LYS A 60 15.75 -4.54 -4.12
N GLN A 61 15.15 -5.46 -3.36
CA GLN A 61 15.88 -6.37 -2.48
C GLN A 61 16.61 -7.46 -3.28
N ASN A 62 15.99 -8.02 -4.32
CA ASN A 62 16.60 -9.05 -5.17
C ASN A 62 17.77 -8.53 -6.01
N VAL A 63 17.78 -7.25 -6.41
CA VAL A 63 18.91 -6.64 -7.14
C VAL A 63 20.16 -6.47 -6.26
N LYS A 64 20.02 -6.52 -4.93
CA LYS A 64 21.15 -6.43 -3.99
C LYS A 64 21.85 -7.78 -3.71
N SER A 65 21.39 -8.89 -4.30
CA SER A 65 21.96 -10.23 -4.10
C SER A 65 23.01 -10.61 -5.15
#